data_AF-W5T3D3-F1
#
_entry.id   AF-W5T3D3-F1
#
_cell.length_a   1.000
_cell.length_b   1.000
_cell.length_c   1.000
_cell.angle_alpha   90.00
_cell.angle_beta   90.00
_cell.angle_gamma   90.00
#
_symmetry.space_group_name_H-M   'P 1'
#
loop_
_entity.id
_entity.type
_entity.pdbx_description
1 polymer ?
#
loop_
_entity_poly.entity_id
_entity_poly.type
_entity_poly.pdbx_seq_one_letter_code
_entity_poly.pdbx_strand_id
1 'polypeptide(L)'
;MIISALKFKKENIFMTNPLVSLLTLGVISCNITPISSQEHTLSYMQDHNLQDKKIDTSIYPKEDKKENTIQVKHEKLTQENIKSLQEFLIDSKDYYTNLNTIYNHYIQYIDQIMTYIQCNESSIDFCISNTNSTIRKEAIEKLNNSNLIKDFQTLAASLKNTNLEGFNNSIKNLKQVIHQTYLAKEQTTTNTLKTVKNTADAFITAINSSVTTYIDAFVNTVSNFNSNTFISAAHNFANAAKTLNKEVNIAALTPIIGTLRIMTFQLDNSIEQLKQYAINLDDYEYTGGTIFANAIDTLISAYKHATN
;
A
#
# COMPACT_ATOMS: atom_id res chain seq x y z
N MET A 1 15.72 10.04 0.66
CA MET A 1 15.21 9.31 -0.51
C MET A 1 13.77 9.75 -0.71
N ILE A 2 13.53 10.55 -1.76
CA ILE A 2 12.20 11.12 -2.06
C ILE A 2 11.32 9.96 -2.55
N ILE A 3 10.28 9.62 -1.80
CA ILE A 3 9.24 8.70 -2.26
C ILE A 3 8.45 9.47 -3.31
N SER A 4 8.82 9.32 -4.58
CA SER A 4 7.98 9.75 -5.70
C SER A 4 6.79 8.79 -5.78
N ALA A 5 5.75 9.06 -5.00
CA ALA A 5 4.43 8.47 -5.22
C ALA A 5 3.89 9.08 -6.52
N LEU A 6 4.13 8.40 -7.64
CA LEU A 6 3.44 8.68 -8.89
C LEU A 6 1.95 8.40 -8.68
N LYS A 7 1.18 9.48 -8.47
CA LYS A 7 -0.29 9.46 -8.47
C LYS A 7 -0.76 9.04 -9.86
N PHE A 8 -1.11 7.77 -10.03
CA PHE A 8 -1.79 7.31 -11.23
C PHE A 8 -3.26 7.73 -11.17
N LYS A 9 -3.56 8.90 -11.75
CA LYS A 9 -4.92 9.42 -11.88
C LYS A 9 -5.73 8.51 -12.82
N LYS A 10 -6.83 7.95 -12.31
CA LYS A 10 -7.75 7.09 -13.06
C LYS A 10 -8.70 7.93 -13.94
N GLU A 11 -8.25 8.15 -15.18
CA GLU A 11 -8.98 8.55 -16.40
C GLU A 11 -9.56 9.98 -16.59
N ASN A 12 -9.43 10.41 -17.87
CA ASN A 12 -10.15 11.44 -18.63
C ASN A 12 -10.07 12.92 -18.22
N ILE A 13 -9.06 13.64 -18.72
CA ILE A 13 -9.21 15.05 -19.10
C ILE A 13 -8.46 15.35 -20.41
N PHE A 14 -9.25 15.65 -21.44
CA PHE A 14 -8.89 16.45 -22.61
C PHE A 14 -8.39 17.83 -22.12
N MET A 15 -7.15 18.20 -22.41
CA MET A 15 -6.79 19.62 -22.57
C MET A 15 -5.71 19.81 -23.62
N THR A 16 -6.13 20.44 -24.70
CA THR A 16 -5.37 21.10 -25.76
C THR A 16 -4.56 22.27 -25.21
N ASN A 17 -3.24 22.26 -25.29
CA ASN A 17 -2.42 23.10 -26.20
C ASN A 17 -0.93 23.08 -25.80
N PRO A 18 -0.01 23.30 -26.76
CA PRO A 18 1.42 23.04 -26.62
C PRO A 18 2.21 24.28 -26.20
N LEU A 19 3.35 24.07 -25.54
CA LEU A 19 4.53 24.89 -25.79
C LEU A 19 5.80 24.14 -25.39
N VAL A 20 6.62 23.99 -26.41
CA VAL A 20 7.94 23.37 -26.46
C VAL A 20 8.92 24.12 -25.56
N SER A 21 9.72 23.38 -24.79
CA SER A 21 11.12 23.76 -24.57
C SER A 21 11.97 22.51 -24.37
N LEU A 22 12.79 22.21 -25.36
CA LEU A 22 13.90 21.26 -25.27
C LEU A 22 14.85 21.68 -24.15
N LEU A 23 15.18 20.75 -23.25
CA LEU A 23 16.45 20.75 -22.52
C LEU A 23 17.05 19.35 -22.60
N THR A 24 18.05 19.23 -23.46
CA THR A 24 19.01 18.14 -23.49
C THR A 24 19.82 18.16 -22.19
N LEU A 25 19.69 17.14 -21.35
CA LEU A 25 20.62 16.89 -20.25
C LEU A 25 21.41 15.62 -20.53
N GLY A 26 22.72 15.83 -20.71
CA GLY A 26 23.72 14.80 -20.92
C GLY A 26 23.82 13.87 -19.71
N VAL A 27 24.07 12.61 -20.04
CA VAL A 27 24.33 11.53 -19.09
C VAL A 27 25.71 11.77 -18.47
N ILE A 28 25.77 12.17 -17.20
CA ILE A 28 27.00 12.08 -16.41
C ILE A 28 26.95 10.74 -15.68
N SER A 29 27.77 9.80 -16.14
CA SER A 29 28.02 8.53 -15.47
C SER A 29 28.83 8.77 -14.20
N CYS A 30 28.21 8.62 -13.02
CA CYS A 30 28.94 8.44 -11.77
C CYS A 30 29.14 6.94 -11.52
N ASN A 31 30.40 6.50 -11.61
CA ASN A 31 30.87 5.22 -11.08
C ASN A 31 30.61 5.19 -9.57
N ILE A 32 29.83 4.21 -9.10
CA ILE A 32 29.69 3.88 -7.68
C ILE A 32 30.26 2.48 -7.46
N THR A 33 31.39 2.42 -6.76
CA THR A 33 31.98 1.21 -6.18
C THR A 33 31.10 0.74 -5.01
N PRO A 34 30.89 -0.57 -4.79
CA PRO A 34 29.89 -1.06 -3.85
C PRO A 34 30.33 -0.85 -2.40
N ILE A 35 29.49 -0.18 -1.61
CA ILE A 35 29.62 -0.12 -0.15
C ILE A 35 28.82 -1.27 0.46
N SER A 36 29.49 -1.98 1.36
CA SER A 36 29.04 -3.14 2.13
C SER A 36 27.74 -2.91 2.91
N SER A 37 26.95 -3.97 3.01
CA SER A 37 25.72 -4.09 3.82
C SER A 37 25.91 -3.63 5.27
N GLN A 38 25.21 -2.57 5.65
CA GLN A 38 24.84 -2.28 7.03
C GLN A 38 23.31 -2.30 7.14
N GLU A 39 22.81 -3.14 8.05
CA GLU A 39 21.42 -3.20 8.48
C GLU A 39 21.00 -1.84 9.05
N HIS A 40 20.10 -1.14 8.36
CA HIS A 40 19.38 -0.02 8.93
C HIS A 40 18.00 -0.50 9.39
N THR A 41 17.94 -0.88 10.65
CA THR A 41 16.73 -0.89 11.46
C THR A 41 16.12 0.52 11.53
N LEU A 42 14.80 0.58 11.62
CA LEU A 42 13.95 1.75 11.82
C LEU A 42 14.58 2.77 12.80
N SER A 43 15.28 3.76 12.25
CA SER A 43 15.75 4.94 12.98
C SER A 43 15.35 6.17 12.19
N TYR A 44 14.08 6.55 12.34
CA TYR A 44 13.62 7.88 11.98
C TYR A 44 12.47 8.22 12.91
N MET A 45 12.80 8.97 13.97
CA MET A 45 11.96 9.93 14.72
C MET A 45 12.69 10.23 16.04
N GLN A 46 13.64 11.17 15.98
CA GLN A 46 14.21 11.81 17.18
C GLN A 46 13.44 13.09 17.48
N ASP A 47 12.96 13.14 18.71
CA ASP A 47 12.62 14.27 19.60
C ASP A 47 12.39 15.68 19.04
N HIS A 48 11.22 16.21 19.37
CA HIS A 48 11.11 17.57 19.91
C HIS A 48 10.05 17.66 21.02
N ASN A 49 10.54 18.05 22.21
CA ASN A 49 9.83 18.52 23.40
C ASN A 49 8.68 19.50 23.08
N LEU A 50 7.53 19.36 23.77
CA LEU A 50 6.76 20.51 24.27
C LEU A 50 5.68 20.11 25.31
N GLN A 51 6.10 20.26 26.57
CA GLN A 51 5.40 20.78 27.76
C GLN A 51 3.93 20.39 28.06
N ASP A 52 3.81 19.71 29.21
CA ASP A 52 2.63 19.54 30.05
C ASP A 52 1.83 20.83 30.29
N LYS A 53 0.51 20.73 30.14
CA LYS A 53 -0.42 21.65 30.79
C LYS A 53 -1.58 20.89 31.44
N LYS A 54 -1.47 20.67 32.75
CA LYS A 54 -2.56 20.24 33.62
C LYS A 54 -3.67 21.31 33.62
N ILE A 55 -4.91 20.89 33.40
CA ILE A 55 -6.09 21.63 33.83
C ILE A 55 -6.93 20.71 34.69
N ASP A 56 -7.05 21.12 35.94
CA ASP A 56 -7.94 20.59 36.97
C ASP A 56 -9.16 21.50 37.04
N THR A 57 -10.37 20.92 37.16
CA THR A 57 -11.66 21.52 37.57
C THR A 57 -12.79 20.59 37.12
N SER A 58 -13.92 20.40 37.79
CA SER A 58 -14.32 20.47 39.19
C SER A 58 -15.73 19.86 39.27
N ILE A 59 -15.91 18.89 40.17
CA ILE A 59 -17.07 18.61 41.06
C ILE A 59 -18.45 19.24 40.70
N TYR A 60 -19.47 18.40 40.43
CA TYR A 60 -20.79 18.20 41.13
C TYR A 60 -21.84 17.54 40.20
N PRO A 61 -22.96 16.97 40.71
CA PRO A 61 -23.12 15.71 41.44
C PRO A 61 -23.85 14.61 40.63
N LYS A 62 -23.79 13.38 41.16
CA LYS A 62 -24.48 12.18 40.67
C LYS A 62 -26.01 12.28 40.74
N GLU A 63 -26.69 11.88 39.67
CA GLU A 63 -28.06 11.36 39.73
C GLU A 63 -28.04 9.85 39.46
N ASP A 64 -28.40 9.07 40.48
CA ASP A 64 -28.58 7.62 40.40
C ASP A 64 -29.87 7.30 39.62
N LYS A 65 -29.74 6.99 38.34
CA LYS A 65 -30.75 6.20 37.62
C LYS A 65 -30.29 4.74 37.60
N LYS A 66 -31.02 3.89 38.33
CA LYS A 66 -30.95 2.44 38.23
C LYS A 66 -31.38 2.01 36.83
N GLU A 67 -30.43 1.96 35.92
CA GLU A 67 -30.57 1.26 34.67
C GLU A 67 -30.40 -0.24 34.94
N ASN A 68 -31.40 -1.03 34.55
CA ASN A 68 -31.32 -2.48 34.52
C ASN A 68 -30.15 -2.87 33.59
N THR A 69 -28.98 -3.04 34.18
CA THR A 69 -27.80 -3.52 33.50
C THR A 69 -28.07 -4.98 33.17
N ILE A 70 -28.57 -5.23 31.96
CA ILE A 70 -28.27 -6.49 31.29
C ILE A 70 -26.75 -6.57 31.36
N GLN A 71 -26.21 -7.49 32.18
CA GLN A 71 -24.79 -7.78 32.16
C GLN A 71 -24.47 -8.26 30.76
N VAL A 72 -24.12 -7.32 29.88
CA VAL A 72 -23.44 -7.61 28.63
C VAL A 72 -22.14 -8.22 29.09
N LYS A 73 -22.11 -9.55 29.11
CA LYS A 73 -20.90 -10.32 29.41
C LYS A 73 -19.85 -9.75 28.47
N HIS A 74 -18.89 -8.99 29.01
CA HIS A 74 -17.87 -8.38 28.19
C HIS A 74 -17.13 -9.51 27.48
N GLU A 75 -17.30 -9.55 26.16
CA GLU A 75 -16.66 -10.53 25.31
C GLU A 75 -15.18 -10.16 25.24
N LYS A 76 -14.39 -10.73 26.16
CA LYS A 76 -12.95 -10.52 26.23
C LYS A 76 -12.23 -11.42 25.25
N LEU A 77 -11.12 -10.92 24.72
CA LEU A 77 -10.17 -11.74 23.96
C LEU A 77 -9.48 -12.72 24.91
N THR A 78 -9.31 -13.95 24.45
CA THR A 78 -8.48 -14.93 25.15
C THR A 78 -7.01 -14.68 24.89
N GLN A 79 -6.13 -15.25 25.72
CA GLN A 79 -4.68 -15.21 25.46
C GLN A 79 -4.32 -15.89 24.13
N GLU A 80 -5.08 -16.91 23.72
CA GLU A 80 -4.91 -17.56 22.42
C GLU A 80 -5.25 -16.61 21.25
N ASN A 81 -6.31 -15.81 21.37
CA ASN A 81 -6.62 -14.77 20.38
C ASN A 81 -5.46 -13.77 20.25
N ILE A 82 -4.98 -13.23 21.37
CA ILE A 82 -3.88 -12.25 21.39
C ILE A 82 -2.62 -12.85 20.78
N LYS A 83 -2.26 -14.08 21.18
CA LYS A 83 -1.10 -14.80 20.64
C LYS A 83 -1.21 -15.03 19.13
N SER A 84 -2.38 -15.43 18.64
CA SER A 84 -2.62 -15.65 17.20
C SER A 84 -2.43 -14.36 16.39
N LEU A 85 -2.92 -13.22 16.90
CA LEU A 85 -2.70 -11.92 16.26
C LEU A 85 -1.23 -11.51 16.27
N GLN A 86 -0.52 -11.72 17.39
CA GLN A 86 0.91 -11.46 17.49
C GLN A 86 1.74 -12.33 16.53
N GLU A 87 1.44 -13.63 16.46
CA GLU A 87 2.09 -14.58 15.56
C GLU A 87 1.91 -14.14 14.10
N PHE A 88 0.70 -13.74 13.69
CA PHE A 88 0.46 -13.19 12.36
C PHE A 88 1.34 -11.96 12.05
N LEU A 89 1.44 -11.02 12.99
CA LEU A 89 2.24 -9.79 12.79
C LEU A 89 3.76 -10.05 12.81
N ILE A 90 4.21 -11.07 13.55
CA ILE A 90 5.61 -11.49 13.58
C ILE A 90 5.97 -12.21 12.28
N ASP A 91 5.15 -13.16 11.84
CA ASP A 91 5.37 -13.92 10.61
C ASP A 91 5.33 -13.02 9.37
N SER A 92 4.55 -11.94 9.43
CA SER A 92 4.41 -10.97 8.33
C SER A 92 5.25 -9.69 8.48
N LYS A 93 6.20 -9.66 9.42
CA LYS A 93 6.98 -8.44 9.75
C LYS A 93 7.71 -7.82 8.55
N ASP A 94 8.18 -8.65 7.63
CA ASP A 94 8.98 -8.23 6.45
C ASP A 94 8.11 -7.99 5.22
N TYR A 95 6.78 -8.17 5.31
CA TYR A 95 5.88 -8.09 4.17
C TYR A 95 5.91 -6.71 3.50
N TYR A 96 5.87 -5.63 4.28
CA TYR A 96 6.00 -4.26 3.77
C TYR A 96 7.33 -4.05 3.05
N THR A 97 8.44 -4.41 3.70
CA THR A 97 9.79 -4.21 3.15
C THR A 97 9.95 -4.97 1.83
N ASN A 98 9.45 -6.20 1.76
CA ASN A 98 9.50 -7.03 0.56
C ASN A 98 8.63 -6.44 -0.56
N LEU A 99 7.38 -6.04 -0.28
CA LEU A 99 6.52 -5.40 -1.28
C LEU A 99 7.09 -4.07 -1.77
N ASN A 100 7.61 -3.24 -0.86
CA ASN A 100 8.25 -1.97 -1.20
C ASN A 100 9.52 -2.18 -2.04
N THR A 101 10.28 -3.23 -1.76
CA THR A 101 11.44 -3.61 -2.58
C THR A 101 11.02 -3.99 -3.99
N ILE A 102 9.98 -4.83 -4.14
CA ILE A 102 9.41 -5.18 -5.45
C ILE A 102 8.96 -3.91 -6.18
N TYR A 103 8.17 -3.06 -5.52
CA TYR A 103 7.69 -1.82 -6.12
C TYR A 103 8.86 -0.95 -6.62
N ASN A 104 9.81 -0.61 -5.76
CA ASN A 104 10.91 0.29 -6.11
C ASN A 104 11.85 -0.29 -7.17
N HIS A 105 12.05 -1.62 -7.18
CA HIS A 105 12.91 -2.27 -8.18
C HIS A 105 12.32 -2.12 -9.60
N TYR A 106 11.01 -2.33 -9.73
CA TYR A 106 10.37 -2.50 -11.03
C TYR A 106 9.60 -1.26 -11.51
N ILE A 107 9.25 -0.31 -10.63
CA ILE A 107 8.47 0.88 -11.00
C ILE A 107 9.14 1.69 -12.09
N GLN A 108 10.48 1.83 -12.09
CA GLN A 108 11.19 2.56 -13.14
C GLN A 108 10.94 2.02 -14.55
N TYR A 109 10.81 0.69 -14.71
CA TYR A 109 10.54 0.07 -16.01
C TYR A 109 9.08 0.25 -16.40
N ILE A 110 8.19 0.21 -15.40
CA ILE A 110 6.77 0.51 -15.59
C ILE A 110 6.59 1.98 -16.00
N ASP A 111 7.29 2.92 -15.40
CA ASP A 111 7.25 4.35 -15.74
C ASP A 111 7.79 4.60 -17.15
N GLN A 112 8.90 3.94 -17.51
CA GLN A 112 9.42 3.97 -18.87
C GLN A 112 8.38 3.46 -19.88
N ILE A 113 7.65 2.39 -19.56
CA ILE A 113 6.57 1.86 -20.41
C ILE A 113 5.36 2.82 -20.43
N MET A 114 5.01 3.41 -19.27
CA MET A 114 3.85 4.28 -19.09
C MET A 114 3.98 5.63 -19.78
N THR A 115 5.20 6.17 -19.86
CA THR A 115 5.50 7.47 -20.51
C THR A 115 4.95 7.54 -21.94
N TYR A 116 4.75 6.38 -22.58
CA TYR A 116 4.32 6.28 -23.97
C TYR A 116 2.87 5.82 -24.17
N ILE A 117 2.04 5.80 -23.11
CA ILE A 117 0.62 5.40 -23.23
C ILE A 117 -0.26 6.57 -23.67
N GLN A 118 0.18 7.81 -23.43
CA GLN A 118 -0.53 9.01 -23.87
C GLN A 118 -0.36 9.31 -25.36
N CYS A 119 0.32 8.41 -26.07
CA CYS A 119 0.57 8.52 -27.49
C CYS A 119 -0.73 8.37 -28.27
N ASN A 120 -1.20 9.50 -28.81
CA ASN A 120 -2.34 9.56 -29.71
C ASN A 120 -1.82 9.81 -31.15
N GLU A 121 -2.75 9.93 -32.11
CA GLU A 121 -2.37 10.18 -33.52
C GLU A 121 -1.50 11.44 -33.67
N SER A 122 -1.73 12.47 -32.87
CA SER A 122 -0.96 13.74 -32.93
C SER A 122 0.44 13.66 -32.31
N SER A 123 0.76 12.61 -31.55
CA SER A 123 2.05 12.44 -30.88
C SER A 123 2.74 11.13 -31.24
N ILE A 124 2.23 10.38 -32.23
CA ILE A 124 2.73 9.04 -32.57
C ILE A 124 4.21 9.09 -33.00
N ASP A 125 4.61 10.11 -33.75
CA ASP A 125 5.99 10.29 -34.23
C ASP A 125 7.00 10.38 -33.08
N PHE A 126 6.63 11.05 -31.99
CA PHE A 126 7.46 11.08 -30.77
C PHE A 126 7.60 9.68 -30.18
N CYS A 127 6.51 8.93 -30.11
CA CYS A 127 6.43 7.63 -29.42
C CYS A 127 7.08 6.48 -30.19
N ILE A 128 7.13 6.61 -31.52
CA ILE A 128 7.80 5.67 -32.41
C ILE A 128 9.20 6.13 -32.80
N SER A 129 9.63 7.31 -32.34
CA SER A 129 11.00 7.78 -32.54
C SER A 129 12.01 6.73 -32.08
N ASN A 130 13.16 6.68 -32.75
CA ASN A 130 14.13 5.61 -32.55
C ASN A 130 14.58 5.52 -31.08
N THR A 131 14.85 6.67 -30.46
CA THR A 131 15.24 6.77 -29.03
C THR A 131 14.16 6.21 -28.11
N ASN A 132 12.91 6.65 -28.25
CA ASN A 132 11.82 6.26 -27.35
C ASN A 132 11.42 4.79 -27.55
N SER A 133 11.43 4.33 -28.81
CA SER A 133 11.23 2.93 -29.16
C SER A 133 12.28 2.03 -28.50
N THR A 134 13.56 2.43 -28.52
CA THR A 134 14.64 1.69 -27.84
C THR A 134 14.45 1.63 -26.33
N ILE A 135 14.19 2.76 -25.67
CA ILE A 135 13.95 2.80 -24.21
C ILE A 135 12.79 1.87 -23.83
N ARG A 136 11.69 1.93 -24.57
CA ARG A 136 10.52 1.08 -24.33
C ARG A 136 10.86 -0.39 -24.49
N LYS A 137 11.55 -0.77 -25.57
CA LYS A 137 11.94 -2.18 -25.83
C LYS A 137 12.85 -2.72 -24.72
N GLU A 138 13.83 -1.93 -24.29
CA GLU A 138 14.73 -2.30 -23.19
C GLU A 138 13.97 -2.50 -21.86
N ALA A 139 13.02 -1.62 -21.54
CA ALA A 139 12.19 -1.75 -20.34
C ALA A 139 11.33 -3.02 -20.38
N ILE A 140 10.70 -3.31 -21.52
CA ILE A 140 9.91 -4.54 -21.73
C ILE A 140 10.79 -5.78 -21.59
N GLU A 141 12.00 -5.75 -22.15
CA GLU A 141 12.94 -6.86 -22.09
C GLU A 141 13.44 -7.12 -20.66
N LYS A 142 13.77 -6.06 -19.92
CA LYS A 142 14.11 -6.13 -18.50
C LYS A 142 12.97 -6.71 -17.66
N LEU A 143 11.73 -6.29 -17.89
CA LEU A 143 10.57 -6.86 -17.18
C LEU A 143 10.36 -8.33 -17.50
N ASN A 144 10.41 -8.71 -18.78
CA ASN A 144 10.19 -10.10 -19.21
C ASN A 144 11.27 -11.06 -18.66
N ASN A 145 12.51 -10.59 -18.54
CA ASN A 145 13.64 -11.39 -18.06
C ASN A 145 13.93 -11.17 -16.57
N SER A 146 13.04 -10.52 -15.83
CA SER A 146 13.21 -10.22 -14.40
C SER A 146 12.74 -11.36 -13.48
N ASN A 147 13.01 -11.19 -12.19
CA ASN A 147 12.45 -12.02 -11.13
C ASN A 147 11.07 -11.54 -10.63
N LEU A 148 10.47 -10.49 -11.21
CA LEU A 148 9.24 -9.84 -10.72
C LEU A 148 8.13 -10.84 -10.35
N ILE A 149 7.84 -11.79 -11.23
CA ILE A 149 6.80 -12.80 -10.98
C ILE A 149 7.19 -13.71 -9.82
N LYS A 150 8.45 -14.13 -9.74
CA LYS A 150 8.97 -14.95 -8.65
C LYS A 150 8.95 -14.19 -7.32
N ASP A 151 9.33 -12.92 -7.32
CA ASP A 151 9.35 -12.08 -6.13
C ASP A 151 7.93 -11.92 -5.56
N PHE A 152 6.93 -11.69 -6.42
CA PHE A 152 5.53 -11.68 -5.99
C PHE A 152 5.02 -13.03 -5.49
N GLN A 153 5.43 -14.14 -6.11
CA GLN A 153 5.07 -15.49 -5.64
C GLN A 153 5.68 -15.79 -4.26
N THR A 154 6.94 -15.39 -4.04
CA THR A 154 7.60 -15.49 -2.73
C THR A 154 6.87 -14.62 -1.69
N LEU A 155 6.47 -13.40 -2.06
CA LEU A 155 5.67 -12.54 -1.18
C LEU A 155 4.32 -13.20 -0.84
N ALA A 156 3.61 -13.75 -1.83
CA ALA A 156 2.34 -14.45 -1.60
C ALA A 156 2.50 -15.64 -0.64
N ALA A 157 3.57 -16.43 -0.81
CA ALA A 157 3.87 -17.58 0.04
C ALA A 157 4.18 -17.20 1.49
N SER A 158 4.56 -15.95 1.78
CA SER A 158 4.80 -15.49 3.15
C SER A 158 3.51 -15.31 3.98
N LEU A 159 2.34 -15.16 3.33
CA LEU A 159 1.05 -15.06 4.00
C LEU A 159 0.41 -16.45 4.15
N LYS A 160 0.85 -17.17 5.18
CA LYS A 160 0.31 -18.50 5.53
C LYS A 160 -1.19 -18.43 5.83
N ASN A 161 -1.90 -19.53 5.56
CA ASN A 161 -3.31 -19.74 5.93
C ASN A 161 -4.28 -18.64 5.46
N THR A 162 -3.93 -17.91 4.40
CA THR A 162 -4.73 -16.83 3.81
C THR A 162 -5.29 -17.27 2.47
N ASN A 163 -6.49 -16.80 2.10
CA ASN A 163 -6.97 -16.96 0.73
C ASN A 163 -6.13 -16.10 -0.22
N LEU A 164 -5.31 -16.75 -1.04
CA LEU A 164 -4.42 -16.11 -2.01
C LEU A 164 -4.99 -16.06 -3.43
N GLU A 165 -6.23 -16.50 -3.67
CA GLU A 165 -6.78 -16.65 -5.03
C GLU A 165 -6.73 -15.34 -5.82
N GLY A 166 -7.22 -14.23 -5.24
CA GLY A 166 -7.18 -12.92 -5.89
C GLY A 166 -5.77 -12.46 -6.24
N PHE A 167 -4.81 -12.64 -5.32
CA PHE A 167 -3.43 -12.24 -5.55
C PHE A 167 -2.73 -13.13 -6.59
N ASN A 168 -2.91 -14.44 -6.51
CA ASN A 168 -2.36 -15.40 -7.48
C ASN A 168 -2.93 -15.16 -8.89
N ASN A 169 -4.20 -14.82 -9.00
CA ASN A 169 -4.82 -14.44 -10.27
C ASN A 169 -4.20 -13.15 -10.84
N SER A 170 -3.97 -12.14 -10.00
CA SER A 170 -3.28 -10.91 -10.42
C SER A 170 -1.83 -11.17 -10.86
N ILE A 171 -1.08 -12.03 -10.18
CA ILE A 171 0.27 -12.45 -10.57
C ILE A 171 0.25 -13.18 -11.92
N LYS A 172 -0.71 -14.11 -12.11
CA LYS A 172 -0.87 -14.85 -13.36
C LYS A 172 -1.21 -13.90 -14.52
N ASN A 173 -2.11 -12.95 -14.30
CA ASN A 173 -2.46 -11.93 -15.28
C ASN A 173 -1.24 -11.07 -15.64
N LEU A 174 -0.49 -10.59 -14.63
CA LEU A 174 0.74 -9.82 -14.84
C LEU A 174 1.75 -10.58 -15.70
N LYS A 175 2.00 -11.86 -15.39
CA LYS A 175 2.88 -12.72 -16.19
C LYS A 175 2.43 -12.81 -17.64
N GLN A 176 1.13 -13.00 -17.87
CA GLN A 176 0.56 -13.12 -19.20
C GLN A 176 0.72 -11.82 -20.00
N VAL A 177 0.39 -10.67 -19.42
CA VAL A 177 0.46 -9.39 -20.15
C VAL A 177 1.90 -8.93 -20.40
N ILE A 178 2.84 -9.23 -19.50
CA ILE A 178 4.28 -9.00 -19.74
C ILE A 178 4.73 -9.81 -20.96
N HIS A 179 4.36 -11.09 -21.02
CA HIS A 179 4.73 -11.95 -22.14
C HIS A 179 4.11 -11.47 -23.47
N GLN A 180 2.83 -11.08 -23.46
CA GLN A 180 2.16 -10.51 -24.65
C GLN A 180 2.83 -9.21 -25.11
N THR A 181 3.20 -8.34 -24.17
CA THR A 181 3.90 -7.09 -24.46
C THR A 181 5.29 -7.35 -25.04
N TYR A 182 6.00 -8.35 -24.52
CA TYR A 182 7.29 -8.78 -25.04
C TYR A 182 7.20 -9.26 -26.49
N LEU A 183 6.23 -10.11 -26.82
CA LEU A 183 6.02 -10.58 -28.21
C LEU A 183 5.67 -9.43 -29.16
N ALA A 184 5.01 -8.38 -28.67
CA ALA A 184 4.63 -7.22 -29.46
C ALA A 184 5.68 -6.09 -29.45
N LYS A 185 6.83 -6.23 -28.77
CA LYS A 185 7.76 -5.11 -28.47
C LYS A 185 8.31 -4.39 -29.71
N GLU A 186 8.44 -5.11 -30.83
CA GLU A 186 8.94 -4.58 -32.11
C GLU A 186 7.87 -3.79 -32.89
N GLN A 187 6.60 -3.97 -32.54
CA GLN A 187 5.48 -3.33 -33.21
C GLN A 187 5.23 -1.94 -32.65
N THR A 188 4.75 -1.01 -33.48
CA THR A 188 4.48 0.39 -33.10
C THR A 188 3.03 0.77 -33.37
N THR A 189 2.13 -0.22 -33.40
CA THR A 189 0.71 -0.01 -33.67
C THR A 189 -0.03 0.49 -32.42
N THR A 190 -1.20 1.09 -32.60
CA THR A 190 -2.13 1.45 -31.51
C THR A 190 -2.45 0.25 -30.61
N ASN A 191 -2.56 -0.95 -31.19
CA ASN A 191 -2.77 -2.19 -30.42
C ASN A 191 -1.59 -2.50 -29.49
N THR A 192 -0.36 -2.26 -29.95
CA THR A 192 0.84 -2.46 -29.13
C THR A 192 0.88 -1.50 -27.94
N LEU A 193 0.51 -0.22 -28.16
CA LEU A 193 0.42 0.78 -27.09
C LEU A 193 -0.64 0.42 -26.04
N LYS A 194 -1.75 -0.20 -26.46
CA LYS A 194 -2.75 -0.75 -25.54
C LYS A 194 -2.18 -1.90 -24.70
N THR A 195 -1.42 -2.82 -25.28
CA THR A 195 -0.80 -3.93 -24.54
C THR A 195 0.24 -3.43 -23.53
N VAL A 196 1.01 -2.40 -23.89
CA VAL A 196 1.93 -1.67 -23.01
C VAL A 196 1.19 -1.09 -21.79
N LYS A 197 0.05 -0.42 -22.01
CA LYS A 197 -0.83 0.07 -20.92
C LYS A 197 -1.30 -1.06 -20.01
N ASN A 198 -1.77 -2.16 -20.60
CA ASN A 198 -2.26 -3.30 -19.83
C ASN A 198 -1.18 -3.89 -18.91
N THR A 199 0.10 -3.83 -19.29
CA THR A 199 1.21 -4.30 -18.44
C THR A 199 1.35 -3.46 -17.18
N ALA A 200 1.33 -2.14 -17.32
CA ALA A 200 1.43 -1.24 -16.18
C ALA A 200 0.19 -1.33 -15.27
N ASP A 201 -1.01 -1.39 -15.87
CA ASP A 201 -2.25 -1.59 -15.12
C ASP A 201 -2.23 -2.91 -14.34
N ALA A 202 -1.70 -3.99 -14.94
CA ALA A 202 -1.56 -5.28 -14.27
C ALA A 202 -0.53 -5.25 -13.14
N PHE A 203 0.55 -4.47 -13.29
CA PHE A 203 1.56 -4.30 -12.23
C PHE A 203 0.96 -3.60 -11.01
N ILE A 204 0.28 -2.46 -11.22
CA ILE A 204 -0.44 -1.75 -10.14
C ILE A 204 -1.53 -2.65 -9.53
N THR A 205 -2.24 -3.42 -10.35
CA THR A 205 -3.24 -4.38 -9.87
C THR A 205 -2.62 -5.46 -8.97
N ALA A 206 -1.42 -5.97 -9.30
CA ALA A 206 -0.72 -6.94 -8.47
C ALA A 206 -0.27 -6.34 -7.13
N ILE A 207 0.22 -5.09 -7.12
CA ILE A 207 0.54 -4.33 -5.90
C ILE A 207 -0.70 -4.16 -5.02
N ASN A 208 -1.81 -3.69 -5.60
CA ASN A 208 -3.05 -3.46 -4.86
C ASN A 208 -3.65 -4.76 -4.32
N SER A 209 -3.58 -5.84 -5.11
CA SER A 209 -4.02 -7.17 -4.67
C SER A 209 -3.18 -7.67 -3.50
N SER A 210 -1.86 -7.45 -3.51
CA SER A 210 -0.98 -7.80 -2.38
C SER A 210 -1.39 -7.09 -1.09
N VAL A 211 -1.63 -5.77 -1.15
CA VAL A 211 -2.09 -4.99 0.02
C VAL A 211 -3.46 -5.50 0.51
N THR A 212 -4.41 -5.72 -0.41
CA THR A 212 -5.73 -6.27 -0.06
C THR A 212 -5.64 -7.65 0.58
N THR A 213 -4.78 -8.54 0.08
CA THR A 213 -4.56 -9.87 0.66
C THR A 213 -3.96 -9.79 2.06
N TYR A 214 -3.06 -8.84 2.33
CA TYR A 214 -2.58 -8.61 3.70
C TYR A 214 -3.72 -8.18 4.64
N ILE A 215 -4.58 -7.27 4.20
CA ILE A 215 -5.76 -6.83 4.97
C ILE A 215 -6.71 -7.99 5.23
N ASP A 216 -6.96 -8.83 4.22
CA ASP A 216 -7.83 -10.01 4.33
C ASP A 216 -7.23 -11.09 5.24
N ALA A 217 -5.90 -11.24 5.25
CA ALA A 217 -5.21 -12.12 6.18
C ALA A 217 -5.46 -11.69 7.63
N PHE A 218 -5.33 -10.40 7.93
CA PHE A 218 -5.65 -9.84 9.25
C PHE A 218 -7.10 -10.14 9.66
N VAL A 219 -8.07 -9.87 8.77
CA VAL A 219 -9.47 -10.16 9.05
C VAL A 219 -9.67 -11.66 9.33
N ASN A 220 -9.11 -12.52 8.49
CA ASN A 220 -9.21 -13.97 8.66
C ASN A 220 -8.62 -14.45 10.00
N THR A 221 -7.50 -13.87 10.44
CA THR A 221 -6.90 -14.15 11.75
C THR A 221 -7.88 -13.84 12.88
N VAL A 222 -8.58 -12.70 12.83
CA VAL A 222 -9.43 -12.26 13.94
C VAL A 222 -10.88 -12.77 13.87
N SER A 223 -11.34 -13.29 12.72
CA SER A 223 -12.73 -13.73 12.50
C SER A 223 -13.26 -14.76 13.51
N ASN A 224 -12.37 -15.55 14.13
CA ASN A 224 -12.72 -16.59 15.09
C ASN A 224 -12.50 -16.18 16.56
N PHE A 225 -12.25 -14.89 16.81
CA PHE A 225 -11.98 -14.40 18.16
C PHE A 225 -13.25 -14.36 19.01
N ASN A 226 -13.09 -14.30 20.33
CA ASN A 226 -14.21 -14.36 21.25
C ASN A 226 -14.99 -13.04 21.36
N SER A 227 -14.47 -11.93 20.83
CA SER A 227 -15.06 -10.59 20.93
C SER A 227 -15.68 -10.13 19.61
N ASN A 228 -17.00 -10.18 19.50
CA ASN A 228 -17.76 -9.71 18.34
C ASN A 228 -17.58 -8.21 18.12
N THR A 229 -17.39 -7.44 19.19
CA THR A 229 -17.09 -6.00 19.11
C THR A 229 -15.76 -5.77 18.42
N PHE A 230 -14.70 -6.50 18.81
CA PHE A 230 -13.40 -6.40 18.16
C PHE A 230 -13.43 -6.91 16.72
N ILE A 231 -14.11 -8.03 16.46
CA ILE A 231 -14.30 -8.56 15.10
C ILE A 231 -14.97 -7.53 14.19
N SER A 232 -16.05 -6.92 14.65
CA SER A 232 -16.77 -5.89 13.89
C SER A 232 -15.89 -4.67 13.60
N ALA A 233 -15.12 -4.22 14.60
CA ALA A 233 -14.18 -3.12 14.44
C ALA A 233 -13.05 -3.46 13.44
N ALA A 234 -12.56 -4.70 13.45
CA ALA A 234 -11.56 -5.19 12.50
C ALA A 234 -12.08 -5.23 11.05
N HIS A 235 -13.32 -5.66 10.85
CA HIS A 235 -13.95 -5.59 9.52
C HIS A 235 -14.13 -4.15 9.03
N ASN A 236 -14.54 -3.23 9.90
CA ASN A 236 -14.67 -1.80 9.56
C ASN A 236 -13.31 -1.19 9.20
N PHE A 237 -12.28 -1.49 9.99
CA PHE A 237 -10.89 -1.13 9.69
C PHE A 237 -10.44 -1.67 8.34
N ALA A 238 -10.70 -2.95 8.04
CA ALA A 238 -10.34 -3.57 6.78
C ALA A 238 -11.03 -2.92 5.57
N ASN A 239 -12.31 -2.57 5.70
CA ASN A 239 -13.04 -1.89 4.63
C ASN A 239 -12.48 -0.48 4.37
N ALA A 240 -12.17 0.27 5.43
CA ALA A 240 -11.53 1.56 5.31
C ALA A 240 -10.11 1.45 4.71
N ALA A 241 -9.32 0.46 5.15
CA ALA A 241 -8.00 0.16 4.62
C ALA A 241 -8.01 -0.16 3.12
N LYS A 242 -8.99 -0.95 2.66
CA LYS A 242 -9.19 -1.26 1.25
C LYS A 242 -9.58 -0.03 0.43
N THR A 243 -10.39 0.86 1.02
CA THR A 243 -10.74 2.15 0.40
C THR A 243 -9.50 3.01 0.22
N LEU A 244 -8.70 3.19 1.27
CA LEU A 244 -7.42 3.89 1.21
C LEU A 244 -6.48 3.25 0.16
N ASN A 245 -6.28 1.93 0.19
CA ASN A 245 -5.46 1.22 -0.80
C ASN A 245 -5.89 1.46 -2.24
N LYS A 246 -7.20 1.54 -2.51
CA LYS A 246 -7.70 1.82 -3.86
C LYS A 246 -7.31 3.21 -4.36
N GLU A 247 -7.16 4.17 -3.45
CA GLU A 247 -6.86 5.57 -3.78
C GLU A 247 -5.34 5.82 -3.86
N VAL A 248 -4.54 5.18 -3.00
CA VAL A 248 -3.11 5.50 -2.85
C VAL A 248 -2.16 4.31 -3.00
N ASN A 249 -2.68 3.16 -3.42
CA ASN A 249 -1.94 1.94 -3.70
C ASN A 249 -1.03 1.53 -2.52
N ILE A 250 0.25 1.23 -2.79
CA ILE A 250 1.24 0.78 -1.80
C ILE A 250 1.41 1.73 -0.60
N ALA A 251 1.16 3.03 -0.76
CA ALA A 251 1.30 3.99 0.33
C ALA A 251 0.34 3.71 1.50
N ALA A 252 -0.78 3.02 1.23
CA ALA A 252 -1.71 2.60 2.27
C ALA A 252 -1.12 1.59 3.25
N LEU A 253 -0.11 0.81 2.83
CA LEU A 253 0.37 -0.33 3.62
C LEU A 253 1.11 0.12 4.90
N THR A 254 1.82 1.25 4.86
CA THR A 254 2.53 1.80 6.03
C THR A 254 1.61 2.07 7.22
N PRO A 255 0.54 2.88 7.11
CA PRO A 255 -0.34 3.15 8.24
C PRO A 255 -1.18 1.92 8.64
N ILE A 256 -1.46 1.00 7.71
CA ILE A 256 -2.12 -0.28 8.02
C ILE A 256 -1.26 -1.13 8.96
N ILE A 257 -0.05 -1.49 8.54
CA ILE A 257 0.83 -2.36 9.34
C ILE A 257 1.25 -1.67 10.63
N GLY A 258 1.55 -0.36 10.57
CA GLY A 258 1.89 0.43 11.75
C GLY A 258 0.79 0.38 12.81
N THR A 259 -0.47 0.57 12.41
CA THR A 259 -1.60 0.56 13.35
C THR A 259 -1.74 -0.80 14.02
N LEU A 260 -1.73 -1.89 13.24
CA LEU A 260 -1.90 -3.24 13.77
C LEU A 260 -0.78 -3.60 14.76
N ARG A 261 0.47 -3.22 14.46
CA ARG A 261 1.61 -3.46 15.35
C ARG A 261 1.53 -2.65 16.63
N ILE A 262 1.27 -1.33 16.54
CA ILE A 262 1.19 -0.47 17.73
C ILE A 262 0.06 -0.92 18.65
N MET A 263 -1.11 -1.24 18.08
CA MET A 263 -2.24 -1.78 18.83
C MET A 263 -1.88 -3.08 19.55
N THR A 264 -1.36 -4.06 18.81
CA THR A 264 -1.18 -5.43 19.34
C THR A 264 -0.05 -5.53 20.35
N PHE A 265 1.07 -4.83 20.10
CA PHE A 265 2.25 -4.84 20.98
C PHE A 265 2.25 -3.70 22.00
N GLN A 266 1.18 -2.89 22.05
CA GLN A 266 1.03 -1.76 22.98
C GLN A 266 2.27 -0.84 23.00
N LEU A 267 2.76 -0.51 21.80
CA LEU A 267 3.96 0.32 21.66
C LEU A 267 3.62 1.79 21.97
N ASP A 268 4.53 2.49 22.64
CA ASP A 268 4.37 3.90 23.04
C ASP A 268 4.35 4.90 21.86
N ASN A 269 4.59 4.43 20.63
CA ASN A 269 4.67 5.28 19.44
C ASN A 269 3.29 5.67 18.89
N SER A 270 3.20 6.90 18.35
CA SER A 270 1.94 7.61 18.21
C SER A 270 1.06 7.10 17.05
N ILE A 271 -0.03 6.45 17.42
CA ILE A 271 -1.18 6.22 16.55
C ILE A 271 -1.59 7.50 15.81
N GLU A 272 -1.46 8.66 16.46
CA GLU A 272 -1.73 9.97 15.86
C GLU A 272 -0.83 10.29 14.67
N GLN A 273 0.46 9.93 14.67
CA GLN A 273 1.31 10.10 13.48
C GLN A 273 0.85 9.21 12.32
N LEU A 274 0.38 7.98 12.58
CA LEU A 274 -0.14 7.12 11.52
C LEU A 274 -1.47 7.61 10.96
N LYS A 275 -2.35 8.12 11.83
CA LYS A 275 -3.58 8.79 11.42
C LYS A 275 -3.28 10.01 10.57
N GLN A 276 -2.37 10.88 11.02
CA GLN A 276 -1.97 12.07 10.27
C GLN A 276 -1.29 11.70 8.95
N TYR A 277 -0.46 10.66 8.93
CA TYR A 277 0.12 10.13 7.70
C TYR A 277 -0.97 9.72 6.72
N ALA A 278 -1.97 8.94 7.17
CA ALA A 278 -3.09 8.53 6.32
C ALA A 278 -3.89 9.74 5.81
N ILE A 279 -4.22 10.70 6.68
CA ILE A 279 -4.93 11.94 6.29
C ILE A 279 -4.13 12.74 5.25
N ASN A 280 -2.80 12.81 5.39
CA ASN A 280 -1.95 13.53 4.43
C ASN A 280 -1.90 12.85 3.04
N LEU A 281 -2.40 11.63 2.92
CA LEU A 281 -2.56 10.95 1.62
C LEU A 281 -3.86 11.32 0.91
N ASP A 282 -4.81 11.98 1.61
CA ASP A 282 -6.00 12.53 0.98
C ASP A 282 -5.65 13.59 -0.07
N ASP A 283 -6.56 13.80 -1.01
CA ASP A 283 -6.49 14.85 -2.03
C ASP A 283 -7.90 15.36 -2.30
N TYR A 284 -8.07 16.36 -3.18
CA TYR A 284 -9.39 16.91 -3.51
C TYR A 284 -10.42 15.85 -3.98
N GLU A 285 -9.94 14.73 -4.54
CA GLU A 285 -10.78 13.64 -5.05
C GLU A 285 -10.82 12.40 -4.11
N TYR A 286 -10.04 12.37 -3.03
CA TYR A 286 -9.80 11.18 -2.20
C TYR A 286 -9.99 11.49 -0.72
N THR A 287 -10.80 10.67 -0.03
CA THR A 287 -11.09 10.83 1.40
C THR A 287 -10.78 9.55 2.20
N GLY A 288 -10.15 8.56 1.58
CA GLY A 288 -9.85 7.26 2.17
C GLY A 288 -8.92 7.35 3.37
N GLY A 289 -8.03 8.34 3.41
CA GLY A 289 -7.13 8.63 4.53
C GLY A 289 -7.90 9.05 5.78
N THR A 290 -8.79 10.03 5.65
CA THR A 290 -9.69 10.46 6.73
C THR A 290 -10.61 9.31 7.20
N ILE A 291 -11.22 8.56 6.27
CA ILE A 291 -12.07 7.41 6.60
C ILE A 291 -11.26 6.35 7.37
N PHE A 292 -10.04 6.08 6.93
CA PHE A 292 -9.15 5.13 7.57
C PHE A 292 -8.71 5.58 8.97
N ALA A 293 -8.34 6.85 9.14
CA ALA A 293 -7.96 7.40 10.43
C ALA A 293 -9.05 7.26 11.50
N ASN A 294 -10.33 7.45 11.13
CA ASN A 294 -11.46 7.23 12.04
C ASN A 294 -11.66 5.75 12.41
N ALA A 295 -11.40 4.84 11.45
CA ALA A 295 -11.48 3.41 11.70
C ALA A 295 -10.37 2.89 12.63
N ILE A 296 -9.20 3.54 12.63
CA ILE A 296 -8.10 3.26 13.57
C ILE A 296 -8.57 3.44 15.02
N ASP A 297 -9.21 4.56 15.34
CA ASP A 297 -9.68 4.85 16.71
C ASP A 297 -10.68 3.80 17.20
N THR A 298 -11.62 3.41 16.32
CA THR A 298 -12.62 2.38 16.61
C THR A 298 -11.97 1.02 16.89
N LEU A 299 -10.99 0.62 16.06
CA LEU A 299 -10.27 -0.64 16.22
C LEU A 299 -9.50 -0.70 17.54
N ILE A 300 -8.75 0.36 17.85
CA ILE A 300 -7.92 0.43 19.07
C ILE A 300 -8.79 0.44 20.31
N SER A 301 -9.88 1.21 20.31
CA SER A 301 -10.82 1.25 21.43
C SER A 301 -11.43 -0.14 21.68
N ALA A 302 -11.85 -0.84 20.62
CA ALA A 302 -12.40 -2.19 20.73
C ALA A 302 -11.36 -3.19 21.24
N TYR A 303 -10.11 -3.11 20.78
CA TYR A 303 -9.02 -3.97 21.27
C TYR A 303 -8.75 -3.74 22.76
N LYS A 304 -8.54 -2.48 23.17
CA LYS A 304 -8.30 -2.12 24.58
C LYS A 304 -9.43 -2.60 25.50
N HIS A 305 -10.67 -2.42 25.08
CA HIS A 305 -11.85 -2.89 25.83
C HIS A 305 -11.90 -4.41 25.95
N ALA A 306 -11.49 -5.13 24.90
CA ALA A 306 -11.53 -6.58 24.88
C ALA A 306 -10.32 -7.24 25.59
N THR A 307 -9.22 -6.51 25.80
CA THR A 307 -8.02 -7.01 26.52
C THR A 307 -7.97 -6.65 28.00
N ASN A 308 -8.68 -5.60 28.42
CA ASN A 308 -8.77 -5.16 29.83
C ASN A 308 -9.88 -5.90 30.58
#